data_AF-A0A0A3HPP7-F1
#
_entry.id   AF-A0A0A3HPP7-F1
#
_cell.length_a   1.000
_cell.length_b   1.000
_cell.length_c   1.000
_cell.angle_alpha   90.00
_cell.angle_beta   90.00
_cell.angle_gamma   90.00
#
_symmetry.space_group_name_H-M   'P 1'
#
loop_
_entity.id
_entity.type
_entity.pdbx_description
1 polymer ?
#
loop_
_entity_poly.entity_id
_entity_poly.type
_entity_poly.pdbx_seq_one_letter_code
_entity_poly.pdbx_strand_id
1 'polypeptide(L)'
;MKNNPIIPYILIMAFGIGLIFFMSLEGAGNKEEIAAGHEEGAATEEGATSEEGATASEGAGGEELVTTCIGCHGGDLTGGMGPKLAGLDADHIVEVLENGIPGSPMTPGLKTGSEAQAIADYISSLE
;
A
#
# COMPACT_ATOMS: atom_id res chain seq x y z
N MET A 1 -33.48 -16.94 -26.46
CA MET A 1 -32.32 -17.07 -25.56
C MET A 1 -31.87 -15.66 -25.17
N LYS A 2 -32.49 -15.05 -24.16
CA LYS A 2 -32.36 -13.59 -23.91
C LYS A 2 -31.88 -13.25 -22.49
N ASN A 3 -31.25 -14.20 -21.81
CA ASN A 3 -30.77 -14.06 -20.44
C ASN A 3 -29.35 -14.64 -20.40
N ASN A 4 -28.37 -13.95 -20.99
CA ASN A 4 -26.98 -14.39 -20.88
C ASN A 4 -26.46 -13.90 -19.52
N PRO A 5 -26.07 -14.79 -18.60
CA PRO A 5 -25.62 -14.40 -17.26
C PRO A 5 -24.40 -13.48 -17.29
N ILE A 6 -23.67 -13.40 -18.41
CA ILE A 6 -22.53 -12.50 -18.59
C ILE A 6 -22.92 -11.03 -18.80
N ILE A 7 -24.10 -10.75 -19.36
CA ILE A 7 -24.57 -9.38 -19.63
C ILE A 7 -24.63 -8.51 -18.36
N PRO A 8 -25.21 -8.95 -17.22
CA PRO A 8 -25.20 -8.13 -16.00
C PRO A 8 -23.79 -7.87 -15.48
N TYR A 9 -22.85 -8.82 -15.59
CA TYR A 9 -21.47 -8.61 -15.16
C TYR A 9 -20.74 -7.56 -16.01
N ILE A 10 -20.92 -7.59 -17.35
CA ILE A 10 -20.33 -6.59 -18.25
C ILE A 10 -20.93 -5.20 -17.98
N LEU A 11 -22.22 -5.12 -17.66
CA LEU A 11 -22.88 -3.86 -17.32
C LEU A 11 -22.36 -3.28 -16.00
N ILE A 12 -22.18 -4.11 -14.97
CA ILE A 12 -21.61 -3.69 -13.67
C ILE A 12 -20.15 -3.26 -13.85
N MET A 13 -19.35 -4.00 -14.63
CA MET A 13 -17.98 -3.64 -14.94
C MET A 13 -17.89 -2.30 -15.67
N ALA A 14 -18.69 -2.09 -16.72
CA ALA A 14 -18.71 -0.84 -17.47
C ALA A 14 -19.19 0.34 -16.62
N PHE A 15 -20.16 0.11 -15.74
CA PHE A 15 -20.65 1.12 -14.80
C PHE A 15 -19.60 1.47 -13.75
N GLY A 16 -18.88 0.49 -13.20
CA GLY A 16 -17.79 0.70 -12.25
C GLY A 16 -16.63 1.49 -12.86
N ILE A 17 -16.20 1.12 -14.07
CA ILE A 17 -15.17 1.87 -14.80
C ILE A 17 -15.64 3.32 -15.06
N GLY A 18 -16.90 3.48 -15.49
CA GLY A 18 -17.49 4.81 -15.68
C GLY A 18 -17.50 5.67 -14.40
N LEU A 19 -17.84 5.08 -13.25
CA LEU A 19 -17.83 5.76 -11.96
C LEU A 19 -16.42 6.19 -11.53
N ILE A 20 -15.40 5.35 -11.75
CA ILE A 20 -14.01 5.68 -11.42
C ILE A 20 -13.51 6.87 -12.26
N PHE A 21 -13.81 6.86 -13.57
CA PHE A 21 -13.45 7.98 -14.44
C PHE A 21 -14.23 9.26 -14.08
N PHE A 22 -15.50 9.14 -13.71
CA PHE A 22 -16.32 10.27 -13.27
C PHE A 22 -15.84 10.86 -11.94
N MET A 23 -15.60 10.03 -10.91
CA MET A 23 -15.03 10.46 -9.63
C MET A 23 -13.60 10.99 -9.77
N SER A 24 -12.80 10.50 -10.72
CA SER A 24 -11.46 11.05 -10.98
C SER A 24 -11.51 12.48 -11.55
N LEU A 25 -12.49 12.78 -12.40
CA LEU A 25 -12.66 14.13 -12.95
C LEU A 25 -13.17 15.13 -11.89
N GLU A 26 -14.11 14.70 -11.05
CA GLU A 26 -14.65 15.52 -9.95
C GLU A 26 -13.64 15.65 -8.78
N GLY A 27 -12.84 14.60 -8.53
CA GLY A 27 -11.84 14.56 -7.45
C GLY A 27 -10.59 15.39 -7.71
N ALA A 28 -10.27 15.70 -8.97
CA ALA A 28 -9.12 16.53 -9.32
C ALA A 28 -9.26 18.01 -8.85
N GLY A 29 -10.49 18.46 -8.52
CA GLY A 29 -10.77 19.83 -8.08
C GLY A 29 -10.95 20.03 -6.57
N ASN A 30 -11.24 18.97 -5.79
CA ASN A 30 -11.64 19.08 -4.39
C ASN A 30 -10.75 18.20 -3.49
N LYS A 31 -9.50 18.64 -3.27
CA LYS A 31 -8.51 17.90 -2.45
C LYS A 31 -8.79 17.89 -0.94
N GLU A 32 -9.81 18.60 -0.46
CA GLU A 32 -10.08 18.78 0.98
C GLU A 32 -11.23 17.92 1.52
N GLU A 33 -11.99 17.19 0.69
CA GLU A 33 -13.18 16.43 1.13
C GLU A 33 -13.10 14.90 0.89
N ILE A 34 -12.07 14.38 0.21
CA ILE A 34 -11.87 12.93 -0.04
C ILE A 34 -11.04 12.26 1.08
N ALA A 35 -10.99 12.87 2.28
CA ALA A 35 -10.43 12.25 3.49
C ALA A 35 -11.51 11.69 4.43
N ALA A 36 -12.79 11.78 4.07
CA ALA A 36 -13.89 11.39 4.94
C ALA A 36 -14.97 10.59 4.18
N GLY A 37 -14.72 9.32 3.88
CA GLY A 37 -15.81 8.43 3.52
C GLY A 37 -15.43 7.11 2.86
N HIS A 38 -15.64 6.04 3.62
CA HIS A 38 -16.01 4.70 3.16
C HIS A 38 -14.87 3.67 2.98
N GLU A 39 -14.42 3.18 4.14
CA GLU A 39 -14.17 1.76 4.36
C GLU A 39 -15.46 0.97 4.12
N GLU A 40 -15.45 0.04 3.17
CA GLU A 40 -16.20 -1.24 3.13
C GLU A 40 -16.29 -1.72 1.67
N GLY A 41 -15.84 -2.89 1.25
CA GLY A 41 -15.20 -4.03 1.90
C GLY A 41 -15.29 -5.17 0.89
N ALA A 42 -14.23 -5.96 0.72
CA ALA A 42 -14.33 -7.30 0.15
C ALA A 42 -13.03 -8.06 0.44
N ALA A 43 -13.09 -8.92 1.46
CA ALA A 43 -12.17 -10.02 1.58
C ALA A 43 -12.31 -10.92 0.34
N THR A 44 -11.24 -11.11 -0.42
CA THR A 44 -10.98 -12.37 -1.10
C THR A 44 -9.46 -12.46 -1.32
N GLU A 45 -8.84 -13.36 -0.56
CA GLU A 45 -7.55 -13.97 -0.91
C GLU A 45 -7.63 -14.51 -2.35
N GLU A 46 -6.67 -14.18 -3.20
CA GLU A 46 -5.87 -15.15 -3.96
C GLU A 46 -4.81 -14.37 -4.75
N GLY A 47 -3.56 -14.80 -4.60
CA GLY A 47 -2.42 -14.18 -5.24
C GLY A 47 -2.54 -14.17 -6.76
N ALA A 48 -2.13 -13.05 -7.34
CA ALA A 48 -1.62 -13.01 -8.69
C ALA A 48 -0.53 -11.95 -8.73
N THR A 49 0.69 -12.43 -8.97
CA THR A 49 1.82 -11.69 -9.53
C THR A 49 1.37 -10.49 -10.36
N SER A 50 1.70 -9.28 -9.91
CA SER A 50 1.78 -8.11 -10.78
C SER A 50 3.19 -7.60 -10.65
N GLU A 51 4.02 -8.05 -11.60
CA GLU A 51 5.13 -7.23 -12.05
C GLU A 51 4.52 -5.98 -12.66
N GLU A 52 4.47 -4.89 -11.91
CA GLU A 52 4.26 -3.58 -12.51
C GLU A 52 5.09 -2.52 -11.81
N GLY A 53 6.03 -2.00 -12.58
CA GLY A 53 6.35 -0.58 -12.51
C GLY A 53 7.28 -0.19 -11.38
N ALA A 54 8.56 -0.47 -11.59
CA ALA A 54 9.61 0.41 -11.13
C ALA A 54 9.30 1.86 -11.57
N THR A 55 8.69 2.62 -10.69
CA THR A 55 8.86 4.07 -10.64
C THR A 55 9.31 4.40 -9.24
N ALA A 56 10.61 4.22 -9.02
CA ALA A 56 11.34 4.99 -8.02
C ALA A 56 11.22 6.47 -8.44
N SER A 57 10.07 7.07 -8.16
CA SER A 57 9.86 8.50 -8.30
C SER A 57 10.38 9.13 -7.02
N GLU A 58 11.61 9.64 -7.12
CA GLU A 58 12.21 10.54 -6.15
C GLU A 58 11.15 11.57 -5.71
N GLY A 59 10.73 11.50 -4.44
CA GLY A 59 10.00 12.56 -3.75
C GLY A 59 8.48 12.43 -3.57
N ALA A 60 7.80 11.34 -3.97
CA ALA A 60 6.34 11.23 -3.78
C ALA A 60 5.79 9.87 -3.34
N GLY A 61 6.64 8.88 -3.02
CA GLY A 61 6.19 7.50 -2.76
C GLY A 61 6.51 6.92 -1.38
N GLY A 62 7.27 7.63 -0.53
CA GLY A 62 7.73 7.07 0.76
C GLY A 62 6.59 6.68 1.69
N GLU A 63 5.57 7.53 1.80
CA GLU A 63 4.37 7.28 2.61
C GLU A 63 3.59 6.06 2.10
N GLU A 64 3.45 5.92 0.77
CA GLU A 64 2.74 4.79 0.17
C GLU A 64 3.47 3.46 0.42
N LEU A 65 4.80 3.48 0.40
CA LEU A 65 5.64 2.32 0.69
C LEU A 65 5.54 1.85 2.15
N VAL A 66 5.20 2.74 3.10
CA VAL A 66 5.07 2.41 4.52
C VAL A 66 3.63 2.24 5.01
N THR A 67 2.64 2.38 4.14
CA THR A 67 1.21 2.26 4.49
C THR A 67 0.86 0.92 5.15
N THR A 68 1.59 -0.14 4.81
CA THR A 68 1.41 -1.46 5.44
C THR A 68 2.16 -1.58 6.76
N CYS A 69 3.17 -0.75 7.01
CA CYS A 69 4.01 -0.77 8.20
C CYS A 69 3.32 -0.10 9.40
N ILE A 70 2.54 0.96 9.14
CA ILE A 70 1.87 1.76 10.20
C ILE A 70 0.88 0.94 11.04
N GLY A 71 0.31 -0.14 10.48
CA GLY A 71 -0.62 -1.02 11.20
C GLY A 71 0.00 -1.69 12.43
N CYS A 72 1.32 -1.95 12.38
CA CYS A 72 2.06 -2.52 13.50
C CYS A 72 2.93 -1.48 14.22
N HIS A 73 3.52 -0.54 13.47
CA HIS A 73 4.52 0.39 13.98
C HIS A 73 3.97 1.79 14.31
N GLY A 74 2.64 1.97 14.23
CA GLY A 74 1.97 3.25 14.51
C GLY A 74 1.95 4.17 13.30
N GLY A 75 0.96 5.07 13.24
CA GLY A 75 0.74 6.01 12.14
C GLY A 75 1.99 6.80 11.75
N ASP A 76 2.72 7.29 12.75
CA ASP A 76 3.96 8.07 12.57
C ASP A 76 5.23 7.20 12.65
N LEU A 77 5.10 5.87 12.60
CA LEU A 77 6.19 4.91 12.77
C LEU A 77 6.96 5.07 14.11
N THR A 78 6.33 5.72 15.10
CA THR A 78 6.87 5.95 16.44
C THR A 78 6.79 4.72 17.36
N GLY A 79 6.18 3.65 16.88
CA GLY A 79 5.94 2.40 17.61
C GLY A 79 4.48 2.21 18.03
N GLY A 80 4.14 0.98 18.38
CA GLY A 80 2.81 0.54 18.78
C GLY A 80 2.82 -0.93 19.16
N MET A 81 2.39 -1.80 18.24
CA MET A 81 2.56 -3.26 18.37
C MET A 81 4.02 -3.67 18.14
N GLY A 82 4.68 -3.01 17.19
CA GLY A 82 6.11 -3.09 16.91
C GLY A 82 6.88 -1.88 17.48
N PRO A 83 8.22 -1.97 17.53
CA PRO A 83 9.07 -0.88 18.01
C PRO A 83 9.05 0.35 17.09
N LYS A 84 9.56 1.48 17.58
CA LYS A 84 9.83 2.68 16.76
C LYS A 84 10.72 2.31 15.58
N LEU A 85 10.34 2.76 14.39
CA LEU A 85 11.16 2.60 13.17
C LEU A 85 11.85 3.91 12.76
N ALA A 86 11.23 5.07 13.03
CA ALA A 86 11.83 6.35 12.67
C ALA A 86 13.22 6.53 13.32
N GLY A 87 14.20 6.94 12.51
CA GLY A 87 15.59 7.14 12.91
C GLY A 87 16.41 5.85 13.04
N LEU A 88 15.90 4.71 12.58
CA LEU A 88 16.71 3.48 12.45
C LEU A 88 17.63 3.56 11.23
N ASP A 89 18.73 2.83 11.31
CA ASP A 89 19.69 2.70 10.23
C ASP A 89 19.11 1.96 9.02
N ALA A 90 19.38 2.48 7.81
CA ALA A 90 18.81 1.94 6.58
C ALA A 90 19.25 0.50 6.29
N ASP A 91 20.54 0.18 6.50
CA ASP A 91 21.06 -1.17 6.25
C ASP A 91 20.38 -2.19 7.19
N HIS A 92 20.17 -1.79 8.45
CA HIS A 92 19.44 -2.62 9.41
C HIS A 92 17.98 -2.86 9.00
N ILE A 93 17.30 -1.84 8.49
CA ILE A 93 15.91 -1.97 8.04
C ILE A 93 15.83 -2.95 6.86
N VAL A 94 16.73 -2.86 5.88
CA VAL A 94 16.79 -3.80 4.76
C VAL A 94 17.01 -5.23 5.25
N GLU A 95 17.96 -5.44 6.16
CA GLU A 95 18.25 -6.77 6.72
C GLU A 95 17.02 -7.38 7.39
N VAL A 96 16.27 -6.58 8.16
CA VAL A 96 15.06 -7.02 8.86
C VAL A 96 13.90 -7.26 7.89
N LEU A 97 13.76 -6.47 6.83
CA LEU A 97 12.73 -6.68 5.81
C LEU A 97 12.96 -7.98 5.03
N GLU A 98 14.22 -8.31 4.75
CA GLU A 98 14.59 -9.52 4.02
C GLU A 98 14.56 -10.77 4.91
N ASN A 99 15.14 -10.71 6.12
CA ASN A 99 15.34 -11.87 6.99
C ASN A 99 14.30 -12.02 8.10
N GLY A 100 13.53 -10.96 8.38
CA GLY A 100 12.62 -10.92 9.52
C GLY A 100 13.33 -10.99 10.87
N ILE A 101 12.56 -11.10 11.96
CA ILE A 101 13.08 -11.29 13.31
C ILE A 101 12.49 -12.57 13.91
N PRO A 102 13.31 -13.59 14.20
CA PRO A 102 12.86 -14.84 14.80
C PRO A 102 12.09 -14.61 16.11
N GLY A 103 10.92 -15.22 16.22
CA GLY A 103 10.06 -15.08 17.42
C GLY A 103 9.26 -13.78 17.48
N SER A 104 9.26 -12.98 16.41
CA SER A 104 8.40 -11.81 16.25
C SER A 104 7.38 -12.00 15.11
N PRO A 105 6.34 -11.14 15.03
CA PRO A 105 5.44 -11.08 13.87
C PRO A 105 6.12 -10.59 12.59
N MET A 106 7.36 -10.09 12.67
CA MET A 106 8.11 -9.59 11.51
C MET A 106 8.72 -10.77 10.75
N THR A 107 7.96 -11.30 9.79
CA THR A 107 8.36 -12.44 8.96
C THR A 107 9.39 -12.03 7.89
N PRO A 108 10.28 -12.93 7.46
CA PRO A 108 11.19 -12.69 6.34
C PRO A 108 10.43 -12.40 5.04
N GLY A 109 11.08 -11.64 4.15
CA GLY A 109 10.61 -11.40 2.78
C GLY A 109 9.40 -10.48 2.66
N LEU A 110 9.18 -9.57 3.62
CA LEU A 110 8.08 -8.61 3.55
C LEU A 110 8.25 -7.63 2.39
N LYS A 111 9.49 -7.17 2.17
CA LYS A 111 9.93 -6.39 1.02
C LYS A 111 11.39 -6.74 0.73
N THR A 112 11.78 -6.73 -0.54
CA THR A 112 13.13 -7.17 -0.95
C THR A 112 13.71 -6.25 -2.03
N GLY A 113 15.04 -6.30 -2.21
CA GLY A 113 15.71 -5.59 -3.29
C GLY A 113 15.51 -4.08 -3.24
N SER A 114 15.17 -3.47 -4.37
CA SER A 114 15.03 -2.01 -4.49
C SER A 114 13.88 -1.43 -3.66
N GLU A 115 12.81 -2.19 -3.41
CA GLU A 115 11.72 -1.72 -2.55
C GLU A 115 12.14 -1.64 -1.08
N ALA A 116 12.91 -2.62 -0.60
CA ALA A 116 13.42 -2.62 0.76
C ALA A 116 14.34 -1.42 1.01
N GLN A 117 15.20 -1.09 0.04
CA GLN A 117 16.07 0.08 0.09
C GLN A 117 15.27 1.39 0.11
N ALA A 118 14.26 1.54 -0.76
CA ALA A 118 13.43 2.74 -0.77
C ALA A 118 12.67 2.95 0.56
N ILE A 119 12.18 1.87 1.17
CA ILE A 119 11.55 1.92 2.50
C ILE A 119 12.56 2.29 3.58
N ALA A 120 13.74 1.68 3.56
CA ALA A 120 14.79 1.94 4.52
C ALA A 120 15.29 3.39 4.46
N ASP A 121 15.52 3.92 3.25
CA ASP A 121 15.92 5.30 3.02
C ASP A 121 14.85 6.28 3.50
N TYR A 122 13.58 5.98 3.24
CA TYR A 122 12.48 6.79 3.73
C TYR A 122 12.41 6.79 5.26
N ILE A 123 12.38 5.62 5.89
CA ILE A 123 12.25 5.48 7.35
C ILE A 123 13.46 6.10 8.08
N SER A 124 14.67 5.92 7.56
CA SER A 124 15.88 6.50 8.14
C SER A 124 15.92 8.03 8.01
N SER A 125 15.19 8.60 7.05
CA SER A 125 15.01 10.06 6.92
C SER A 125 14.00 10.66 7.92
N LEU A 126 13.21 9.83 8.60
CA LEU A 126 12.26 10.26 9.63
C LEU A 126 12.97 10.41 10.99
N GLU A 127 12.78 11.52 11.70
CA GLU A 127 13.38 11.80 13.02
C GLU A 127 12.53 11.30 14.20
#